data_AF-B9HR79-F1
#
_entry.id   AF-B9HR79-F1
#
_cell.length_a   1.000
_cell.length_b   1.000
_cell.length_c   1.000
_cell.angle_alpha   90.00
_cell.angle_beta   90.00
_cell.angle_gamma   90.00
#
_symmetry.space_group_name_H-M   'P 1'
#
loop_
_entity.id
_entity.type
_entity.pdbx_description
1 polymer ?
#
loop_
_entity_poly.entity_id
_entity_poly.type
_entity_poly.pdbx_seq_one_letter_code
_entity_poly.pdbx_strand_id
1 'polypeptide(L)'
;MVRVFPACVFQPKCLLLFIVLVIFLIFAFTNPKQDEVKEEEQDYEITHRVYLDIDIDGQRQGRIVIGLYGEVVPKTVENFRALCTGTKHKGASGKALHYKGIPFHRIISGFMIQGGDVVYGDGRGSDSIYGSVFPDENFKIKHSHAGVVSMVNSGPNSNGSQFFITTIKASWLDGEHVVFGKVIQGMDIVYAIEGGAGTYSGKPRKKVIIADSGEIPKDKWDEER
;
A
#
# COMPACT_ATOMS: atom_id res chain seq x y z
N MET A 1 -5.96 -54.42 70.97
CA MET A 1 -5.46 -53.07 71.26
C MET A 1 -4.46 -52.70 70.17
N VAL A 2 -4.78 -51.64 69.41
CA VAL A 2 -3.95 -50.85 68.47
C VAL A 2 -3.05 -51.58 67.46
N ARG A 3 -3.48 -51.61 66.18
CA ARG A 3 -2.58 -51.80 65.02
C ARG A 3 -1.99 -50.44 64.63
N VAL A 4 -0.67 -50.32 64.67
CA VAL A 4 0.10 -49.15 64.22
C VAL A 4 0.30 -49.26 62.70
N PHE A 5 -0.17 -48.26 61.94
CA PHE A 5 0.13 -48.12 60.51
C PHE A 5 1.54 -47.53 60.32
N PRO A 6 2.34 -47.99 59.33
CA PRO A 6 3.63 -47.39 59.06
C PRO A 6 3.43 -46.05 58.34
N ALA A 7 4.13 -45.02 58.84
CA ALA A 7 4.16 -43.70 58.23
C ALA A 7 4.76 -43.80 56.82
N CYS A 8 3.99 -43.39 55.82
CA CYS A 8 4.43 -43.27 54.44
C CYS A 8 5.47 -42.14 54.33
N VAL A 9 6.74 -42.50 54.20
CA VAL A 9 7.85 -41.54 54.02
C VAL A 9 7.77 -40.98 52.59
N PHE A 10 7.34 -39.73 52.47
CA PHE A 10 7.27 -39.00 51.21
C PHE A 10 8.70 -38.65 50.74
N GLN A 11 9.23 -39.40 49.77
CA GLN A 11 10.58 -39.20 49.26
C GLN A 11 10.66 -37.88 48.46
N PRO A 12 11.65 -37.00 48.70
CA PRO A 12 11.72 -35.66 48.08
C PRO A 12 11.87 -35.69 46.55
N LYS A 13 12.33 -36.81 45.98
CA LYS A 13 12.43 -37.02 44.52
C LYS A 13 11.06 -37.13 43.84
N CYS A 14 10.05 -37.68 44.52
CA CYS A 14 8.68 -37.76 43.98
C CYS A 14 8.00 -36.39 43.94
N LEU A 15 8.31 -35.51 44.90
CA LEU A 15 7.80 -34.13 44.92
C LEU A 15 8.36 -33.30 43.75
N LEU A 16 9.66 -33.45 43.46
CA LEU A 16 10.31 -32.75 42.34
C LEU A 16 9.73 -33.18 40.98
N LEU A 17 9.54 -34.49 40.77
CA LEU A 17 8.90 -35.04 39.57
C LEU A 17 7.47 -34.54 39.41
N PHE A 18 6.72 -34.44 40.50
CA PHE A 18 5.36 -33.92 40.49
C PHE A 18 5.31 -32.43 40.14
N ILE A 19 6.23 -31.62 40.69
CA ILE A 19 6.34 -30.19 40.37
C ILE A 19 6.71 -29.98 38.89
N VAL A 20 7.65 -30.77 38.35
CA VAL A 20 8.02 -30.69 36.93
C VAL A 20 6.85 -31.08 36.02
N LEU A 21 6.10 -32.13 36.37
CA LEU A 21 4.88 -32.54 35.64
C LEU A 21 3.79 -31.46 35.69
N VAL A 22 3.58 -30.82 36.84
CA VAL A 22 2.61 -29.74 37.00
C VAL A 22 3.04 -28.51 36.22
N ILE A 23 4.33 -28.14 36.20
CA ILE A 23 4.85 -27.04 35.38
C ILE A 23 4.72 -27.37 33.89
N PHE A 24 4.99 -28.61 33.48
CA PHE A 24 4.85 -29.05 32.09
C PHE A 24 3.38 -29.08 31.65
N LEU A 25 2.46 -29.48 32.53
CA LEU A 25 1.01 -29.40 32.31
C LEU A 25 0.56 -27.94 32.25
N ILE A 26 1.03 -27.06 33.14
CA ILE A 26 0.76 -25.63 33.07
C ILE A 26 1.25 -25.08 31.74
N PHE A 27 2.49 -25.38 31.30
CA PHE A 27 3.01 -24.94 30.00
C PHE A 27 2.24 -25.52 28.81
N ALA A 28 1.79 -26.78 28.89
CA ALA A 28 0.97 -27.41 27.85
C ALA A 28 -0.46 -26.86 27.78
N PHE A 29 -1.01 -26.39 28.91
CA PHE A 29 -2.34 -25.76 29.00
C PHE A 29 -2.30 -24.23 28.86
N THR A 30 -1.16 -23.58 29.09
CA THR A 30 -0.88 -22.19 28.73
C THR A 30 -0.23 -22.14 27.35
N ASN A 31 -0.86 -22.77 26.37
CA ASN A 31 -0.64 -22.35 25.00
C ASN A 31 -1.52 -21.10 24.84
N PRO A 32 -0.96 -19.88 24.82
CA PRO A 32 -1.78 -18.71 24.54
C PRO A 32 -2.39 -18.97 23.18
N LYS A 33 -3.71 -19.13 23.12
CA LYS A 33 -4.44 -18.96 21.86
C LYS A 33 -3.99 -17.60 21.34
N GLN A 34 -3.16 -17.61 20.30
CA GLN A 34 -2.96 -16.41 19.51
C GLN A 34 -4.34 -16.09 18.97
N ASP A 35 -4.97 -15.08 19.55
CA ASP A 35 -6.13 -14.45 18.96
C ASP A 35 -5.64 -13.88 17.62
N GLU A 36 -5.81 -14.67 16.55
CA GLU A 36 -5.72 -14.18 15.19
C GLU A 36 -6.82 -13.12 15.04
N VAL A 37 -6.44 -11.86 15.23
CA VAL A 37 -7.28 -10.73 14.83
C VAL A 37 -7.49 -10.87 13.33
N LYS A 38 -8.65 -11.39 12.93
CA LYS A 38 -9.11 -11.30 11.55
C LYS A 38 -9.22 -9.82 11.22
N GLU A 39 -8.23 -9.28 10.53
CA GLU A 39 -8.34 -7.99 9.87
C GLU A 39 -9.50 -8.11 8.86
N GLU A 40 -10.67 -7.57 9.20
CA GLU A 40 -11.76 -7.42 8.25
C GLU A 40 -11.26 -6.50 7.13
N GLU A 41 -11.16 -7.01 5.90
CA GLU A 41 -10.95 -6.19 4.71
C GLU A 41 -12.16 -5.25 4.58
N GLN A 42 -12.00 -4.02 5.06
CA GLN A 42 -13.00 -2.98 4.88
C GLN A 42 -13.04 -2.61 3.40
N ASP A 43 -14.06 -3.08 2.68
CA ASP A 43 -14.25 -2.77 1.26
C ASP A 43 -14.84 -1.36 1.12
N TYR A 44 -14.06 -0.46 0.53
CA TYR A 44 -14.48 0.91 0.25
C TYR A 44 -15.04 0.99 -1.17
N GLU A 45 -16.13 1.73 -1.36
CA GLU A 45 -16.76 1.90 -2.67
C GLU A 45 -15.81 2.58 -3.65
N ILE A 46 -15.67 1.99 -4.84
CA ILE A 46 -14.94 2.58 -5.97
C ILE A 46 -15.88 3.53 -6.70
N THR A 47 -15.60 4.83 -6.63
CA THR A 47 -16.44 5.86 -7.28
C THR A 47 -15.91 6.28 -8.65
N HIS A 48 -14.60 6.13 -8.88
CA HIS A 48 -13.94 6.46 -10.14
C HIS A 48 -12.97 5.33 -10.54
N ARG A 49 -12.75 5.17 -11.85
CA ARG A 49 -11.69 4.30 -12.40
C ARG A 49 -10.79 5.12 -13.30
N VAL A 50 -9.49 5.02 -13.08
CA VAL A 50 -8.47 5.64 -13.93
C VAL A 50 -7.51 4.59 -14.43
N TYR A 51 -6.84 4.88 -15.54
CA TYR A 51 -5.87 3.98 -16.14
C TYR A 51 -4.50 4.64 -16.30
N LEU A 52 -3.46 3.80 -16.24
CA LEU A 52 -2.08 4.12 -16.58
C LEU A 52 -1.59 3.08 -17.58
N ASP A 53 -1.27 3.53 -18.80
CA ASP A 53 -0.62 2.71 -19.81
C ASP A 53 0.89 2.76 -19.62
N ILE A 54 1.56 1.61 -19.56
CA ILE A 54 2.95 1.52 -19.11
C ILE A 54 3.89 1.10 -20.24
N ASP A 55 4.98 1.84 -20.40
CA ASP A 55 6.13 1.44 -21.20
C ASP A 55 7.35 1.20 -20.31
N ILE A 56 8.11 0.13 -20.58
CA ILE A 56 9.43 -0.15 -19.99
C ILE A 56 10.47 -0.13 -21.11
N ASP A 57 11.46 0.75 -21.02
CA ASP A 57 12.47 1.01 -22.07
C ASP A 57 11.85 1.20 -23.47
N GLY A 58 10.68 1.85 -23.52
CA GLY A 58 9.93 2.12 -24.76
C GLY A 58 9.09 0.95 -25.29
N GLN A 59 9.04 -0.18 -24.57
CA GLN A 59 8.17 -1.30 -24.91
C GLN A 59 6.89 -1.29 -24.07
N ARG A 60 5.73 -1.25 -24.74
CA ARG A 60 4.41 -1.31 -24.12
C ARG A 60 4.24 -2.61 -23.34
N GLN A 61 3.98 -2.49 -22.05
CA GLN A 61 3.73 -3.63 -21.15
C GLN A 61 2.24 -3.91 -20.99
N GLY A 62 1.41 -2.87 -20.96
CA GLY A 62 -0.03 -3.01 -20.75
C GLY A 62 -0.61 -1.83 -20.00
N ARG A 63 -1.75 -2.07 -19.36
CA ARG A 63 -2.55 -1.08 -18.65
C ARG A 63 -2.72 -1.49 -17.19
N ILE A 64 -2.55 -0.54 -16.28
CA ILE A 64 -2.95 -0.63 -14.89
C ILE A 64 -4.26 0.14 -14.73
N VAL A 65 -5.29 -0.48 -14.16
CA VAL A 65 -6.55 0.18 -13.81
C VAL A 65 -6.64 0.32 -12.31
N ILE A 66 -6.90 1.54 -11.84
CA ILE A 66 -6.98 1.90 -10.43
C ILE A 66 -8.40 2.34 -10.11
N GLY A 67 -9.01 1.71 -9.11
CA GLY A 67 -10.26 2.17 -8.49
C GLY A 67 -9.95 3.18 -7.38
N LEU A 68 -10.70 4.29 -7.36
CA LEU A 68 -10.50 5.40 -6.44
C LEU A 68 -11.65 5.54 -5.43
N TYR A 69 -11.32 5.85 -4.18
CA TYR A 69 -12.26 5.88 -3.03
C TYR A 69 -12.83 7.28 -2.77
N GLY A 70 -13.56 7.83 -3.75
CA GLY A 70 -13.98 9.24 -3.73
C GLY A 70 -14.97 9.61 -2.62
N GLU A 71 -15.68 8.66 -2.01
CA GLU A 71 -16.52 8.95 -0.83
C GLU A 71 -15.69 9.12 0.46
N VAL A 72 -14.50 8.52 0.52
CA VAL A 72 -13.66 8.52 1.74
C VAL A 72 -12.66 9.66 1.73
N VAL A 73 -12.08 9.93 0.56
CA VAL A 73 -11.03 10.95 0.34
C VAL A 73 -11.27 11.71 -0.98
N PRO A 74 -12.40 12.45 -1.10
CA PRO A 74 -12.81 13.11 -2.34
C PRO A 74 -11.77 14.09 -2.89
N LYS A 75 -11.07 14.86 -2.05
CA LYS A 75 -10.06 15.82 -2.52
C LYS A 75 -8.83 15.12 -3.09
N THR A 76 -8.37 14.07 -2.41
CA THR A 76 -7.22 13.29 -2.84
C THR A 76 -7.53 12.57 -4.16
N VAL A 77 -8.74 12.01 -4.28
CA VAL A 77 -9.22 11.35 -5.49
C VAL A 77 -9.35 12.32 -6.65
N GLU A 78 -9.95 13.49 -6.45
CA GLU A 78 -10.10 14.48 -7.52
C GLU A 78 -8.74 14.99 -8.02
N ASN A 79 -7.78 15.21 -7.13
CA ASN A 79 -6.41 15.53 -7.52
C ASN A 79 -5.79 14.45 -8.42
N PHE A 80 -5.86 13.18 -8.01
CA PHE A 80 -5.29 12.09 -8.78
C PHE A 80 -6.01 11.90 -10.14
N ARG A 81 -7.35 11.92 -10.14
CA ARG A 81 -8.19 11.78 -11.34
C ARG A 81 -7.89 12.89 -12.35
N ALA A 82 -7.83 14.15 -11.92
CA ALA A 82 -7.53 15.28 -12.78
C ALA A 82 -6.11 15.22 -13.35
N LEU A 83 -5.13 14.74 -12.57
CA LEU A 83 -3.76 14.51 -13.05
C LEU A 83 -3.68 13.33 -14.05
N CYS A 84 -4.53 12.31 -13.92
CA CYS A 84 -4.65 11.25 -14.93
C CYS A 84 -5.21 11.78 -16.26
N THR A 85 -6.25 12.62 -16.23
CA THR A 85 -6.87 13.18 -17.46
C THR A 85 -6.10 14.34 -18.07
N GLY A 86 -5.24 14.97 -17.27
CA GLY A 86 -4.60 16.22 -17.60
C GLY A 86 -5.52 17.43 -17.38
N THR A 87 -4.94 18.57 -16.99
CA THR A 87 -5.67 19.84 -16.88
C THR A 87 -5.21 20.84 -17.95
N LYS A 88 -6.08 21.81 -18.29
CA LYS A 88 -5.70 22.93 -19.17
C LYS A 88 -4.84 23.98 -18.46
N HIS A 89 -4.77 23.93 -17.14
CA HIS A 89 -4.01 24.87 -16.32
C HIS A 89 -2.62 24.34 -16.03
N LYS A 90 -1.71 25.25 -15.70
CA LYS A 90 -0.37 24.91 -15.23
C LYS A 90 -0.38 24.83 -13.70
N GLY A 91 0.44 23.95 -13.15
CA GLY A 91 0.69 23.86 -11.72
C GLY A 91 1.45 25.07 -11.19
N ALA A 92 1.69 25.11 -9.87
CA ALA A 92 2.41 26.19 -9.22
C ALA A 92 3.85 26.35 -9.75
N SER A 93 4.46 25.26 -10.23
CA SER A 93 5.77 25.26 -10.88
C SER A 93 5.75 25.72 -12.35
N GLY A 94 4.56 26.02 -12.91
CA GLY A 94 4.38 26.38 -14.32
C GLY A 94 4.42 25.20 -15.30
N LYS A 95 4.51 23.96 -14.79
CA LYS A 95 4.45 22.73 -15.58
C LYS A 95 3.02 22.26 -15.79
N ALA A 96 2.80 21.43 -16.81
CA ALA A 96 1.49 20.85 -17.06
C ALA A 96 1.14 19.85 -15.95
N LEU A 97 -0.11 19.89 -15.49
CA LEU A 97 -0.63 18.92 -14.52
C LEU A 97 -1.21 17.72 -15.28
N HIS A 98 -0.35 16.75 -15.60
CA HIS A 98 -0.73 15.52 -16.31
C HIS A 98 0.30 14.40 -16.06
N TYR A 99 -0.16 13.18 -15.79
CA TYR A 99 0.73 12.02 -15.61
C TYR A 99 1.28 11.42 -16.91
N LYS A 100 0.67 11.72 -18.07
CA LYS A 100 1.21 11.27 -19.35
C LYS A 100 2.65 11.73 -19.56
N GLY A 101 3.54 10.78 -19.81
CA GLY A 101 4.97 10.96 -19.98
C GLY A 101 5.79 10.95 -18.69
N ILE A 102 5.16 10.78 -17.52
CA ILE A 102 5.84 10.90 -16.23
C ILE A 102 6.52 9.58 -15.80
N PRO A 103 7.75 9.70 -15.26
CA PRO A 103 8.45 8.82 -14.35
C PRO A 103 7.71 7.87 -13.42
N PHE A 104 7.96 6.56 -13.45
CA PHE A 104 8.20 5.86 -12.18
C PHE A 104 9.68 6.02 -11.83
N HIS A 105 9.99 7.01 -11.00
CA HIS A 105 11.36 7.45 -10.72
C HIS A 105 11.99 6.71 -9.53
N ARG A 106 11.19 6.01 -8.71
CA ARG A 106 11.67 5.21 -7.58
C ARG A 106 10.91 3.89 -7.49
N ILE A 107 11.60 2.75 -7.60
CA ILE A 107 11.03 1.41 -7.63
C ILE A 107 11.86 0.53 -6.69
N ILE A 108 11.28 0.16 -5.54
CA ILE A 108 11.95 -0.68 -4.54
C ILE A 108 11.36 -2.08 -4.60
N SER A 109 12.20 -3.05 -4.99
CA SER A 109 11.81 -4.46 -5.04
C SER A 109 11.45 -4.98 -3.65
N GLY A 110 10.31 -5.65 -3.55
CA GLY A 110 9.71 -6.12 -2.31
C GLY A 110 9.02 -5.03 -1.51
N PHE A 111 8.65 -3.90 -2.11
CA PHE A 111 8.00 -2.81 -1.37
C PHE A 111 6.96 -2.03 -2.18
N MET A 112 7.39 -1.21 -3.15
CA MET A 112 6.50 -0.27 -3.85
C MET A 112 7.14 0.28 -5.13
N ILE A 113 6.27 0.80 -6.01
CA ILE A 113 6.64 1.59 -7.19
C ILE A 113 6.10 3.01 -7.02
N GLN A 114 6.96 4.02 -7.19
CA GLN A 114 6.66 5.43 -6.95
C GLN A 114 6.88 6.26 -8.21
N GLY A 115 5.91 7.12 -8.48
CA GLY A 115 5.87 8.01 -9.63
C GLY A 115 5.15 9.33 -9.32
N GLY A 116 4.69 10.01 -10.37
CA GLY A 116 3.83 11.18 -10.23
C GLY A 116 4.55 12.51 -10.00
N ASP A 117 5.88 12.59 -10.09
CA ASP A 117 6.58 13.88 -10.13
C ASP A 117 6.34 14.55 -11.49
N VAL A 118 5.30 15.38 -11.57
CA VAL A 118 4.91 16.12 -12.79
C VAL A 118 5.81 17.32 -13.10
N VAL A 119 6.75 17.65 -12.22
CA VAL A 119 7.57 18.87 -12.33
C VAL A 119 8.94 18.57 -12.92
N TYR A 120 9.66 17.61 -12.34
CA TYR A 120 11.01 17.21 -12.75
C TYR A 120 11.10 15.75 -13.20
N GLY A 121 10.17 14.89 -12.77
CA GLY A 121 10.19 13.46 -13.09
C GLY A 121 11.28 12.68 -12.35
N ASP A 122 11.85 13.21 -11.27
CA ASP A 122 12.97 12.58 -10.54
C ASP A 122 12.75 12.44 -9.02
N GLY A 123 11.58 12.86 -8.54
CA GLY A 123 11.14 12.76 -7.15
C GLY A 123 11.35 14.02 -6.33
N ARG A 124 12.01 15.05 -6.88
CA ARG A 124 12.22 16.34 -6.19
C ARG A 124 11.04 17.29 -6.33
N GLY A 125 10.15 17.01 -7.28
CA GLY A 125 9.05 17.90 -7.66
C GLY A 125 7.68 17.32 -7.34
N SER A 126 6.75 18.21 -7.05
CA SER A 126 5.36 17.86 -6.81
C SER A 126 4.52 19.12 -6.99
N ASP A 127 3.35 18.97 -7.60
CA ASP A 127 2.34 20.02 -7.76
C ASP A 127 0.98 19.33 -7.74
N SER A 128 0.02 19.90 -7.03
CA SER A 128 -1.37 19.44 -7.03
C SER A 128 -2.26 20.32 -7.93
N ILE A 129 -3.49 19.90 -8.15
CA ILE A 129 -4.50 20.77 -8.78
C ILE A 129 -4.94 21.93 -7.88
N TYR A 130 -4.56 21.92 -6.60
CA TYR A 130 -4.91 22.92 -5.60
C TYR A 130 -3.80 23.95 -5.32
N GLY A 131 -2.67 23.87 -6.04
CA GLY A 131 -1.46 24.63 -5.77
C GLY A 131 -0.25 23.70 -5.63
N SER A 132 0.78 24.10 -4.88
CA SER A 132 1.96 23.24 -4.68
C SER A 132 1.62 21.96 -3.91
N VAL A 133 1.02 22.09 -2.73
CA VAL A 133 0.64 20.97 -1.85
C VAL A 133 -0.74 21.16 -1.21
N PHE A 134 -1.32 20.07 -0.71
CA PHE A 134 -2.57 20.06 0.05
C PHE A 134 -2.49 19.17 1.33
N PRO A 135 -3.37 19.44 2.33
CA PRO A 135 -3.37 18.70 3.61
C PRO A 135 -3.67 17.21 3.50
N ASP A 136 -3.32 16.45 4.53
CA ASP A 136 -3.74 15.05 4.67
C ASP A 136 -5.25 15.00 4.90
N GLU A 137 -5.98 14.30 4.03
CA GLU A 137 -7.44 14.31 4.09
C GLU A 137 -7.99 13.44 5.22
N ASN A 138 -7.48 12.21 5.38
CA ASN A 138 -7.61 11.35 6.55
C ASN A 138 -6.76 10.06 6.39
N PHE A 139 -6.65 9.28 7.46
CA PHE A 139 -5.90 8.00 7.49
C PHE A 139 -6.79 6.79 7.84
N LYS A 140 -8.05 6.81 7.40
CA LYS A 140 -9.02 5.73 7.67
C LYS A 140 -8.60 4.42 7.00
N ILE A 141 -8.21 4.52 5.73
CA ILE A 141 -7.81 3.38 4.91
C ILE A 141 -6.35 3.01 5.22
N LYS A 142 -6.06 1.71 5.30
CA LYS A 142 -4.74 1.16 5.66
C LYS A 142 -4.02 0.56 4.46
N HIS A 143 -2.70 0.43 4.56
CA HIS A 143 -1.85 -0.24 3.58
C HIS A 143 -1.85 -1.76 3.82
N SER A 144 -3.04 -2.36 3.81
CA SER A 144 -3.29 -3.73 4.28
C SER A 144 -2.87 -4.83 3.29
N HIS A 145 -2.71 -4.52 2.01
CA HIS A 145 -2.38 -5.50 0.97
C HIS A 145 -1.56 -4.86 -0.16
N ALA A 146 -1.05 -5.69 -1.08
CA ALA A 146 -0.40 -5.25 -2.31
C ALA A 146 -1.42 -4.58 -3.26
N GLY A 147 -0.97 -3.60 -4.05
CA GLY A 147 -1.82 -2.86 -4.99
C GLY A 147 -2.56 -1.67 -4.37
N VAL A 148 -2.35 -1.38 -3.08
CA VAL A 148 -2.82 -0.13 -2.46
C VAL A 148 -2.11 1.06 -3.11
N VAL A 149 -2.89 2.09 -3.47
CA VAL A 149 -2.41 3.35 -4.05
C VAL A 149 -2.52 4.47 -3.03
N SER A 150 -1.41 5.17 -2.80
CA SER A 150 -1.27 6.10 -1.68
C SER A 150 -0.38 7.30 -2.02
N MET A 151 -0.60 8.42 -1.35
CA MET A 151 0.11 9.67 -1.60
C MET A 151 1.53 9.65 -1.06
N VAL A 152 2.48 10.19 -1.82
CA VAL A 152 3.79 10.56 -1.29
C VAL A 152 3.71 11.97 -0.70
N ASN A 153 4.37 12.17 0.44
CA ASN A 153 4.52 13.47 1.07
C ASN A 153 5.96 13.65 1.58
N SER A 154 6.29 14.87 2.00
CA SER A 154 7.54 15.25 2.66
C SER A 154 7.32 15.60 4.14
N GLY A 155 6.38 14.91 4.79
CA GLY A 155 5.87 15.20 6.13
C GLY A 155 4.40 15.62 6.12
N PRO A 156 3.82 15.90 7.31
CA PRO A 156 2.39 16.16 7.45
C PRO A 156 1.91 17.28 6.52
N ASN A 157 0.75 17.08 5.91
CA ASN A 157 0.04 18.05 5.07
C ASN A 157 0.81 18.54 3.84
N SER A 158 1.62 17.68 3.21
CA SER A 158 2.43 18.03 2.05
C SER A 158 2.16 17.15 0.82
N ASN A 159 0.91 16.73 0.63
CA ASN A 159 0.50 15.94 -0.53
C ASN A 159 0.55 16.79 -1.80
N GLY A 160 1.05 16.26 -2.90
CA GLY A 160 1.05 16.95 -4.21
C GLY A 160 0.58 16.03 -5.33
N SER A 161 1.46 15.68 -6.27
CA SER A 161 1.18 14.75 -7.36
C SER A 161 1.89 13.41 -7.25
N GLN A 162 2.92 13.30 -6.42
CA GLN A 162 3.61 12.03 -6.26
C GLN A 162 2.73 11.00 -5.54
N PHE A 163 2.79 9.76 -6.02
CA PHE A 163 2.05 8.62 -5.48
C PHE A 163 2.91 7.36 -5.55
N PHE A 164 2.51 6.34 -4.80
CA PHE A 164 3.09 5.01 -4.90
C PHE A 164 2.01 3.93 -4.96
N ILE A 165 2.37 2.79 -5.56
CA ILE A 165 1.59 1.55 -5.55
C ILE A 165 2.42 0.52 -4.78
N THR A 166 1.84 -0.04 -3.74
CA THR A 166 2.47 -1.09 -2.93
C THR A 166 2.54 -2.42 -3.68
N THR A 167 3.58 -3.21 -3.43
CA THR A 167 3.71 -4.59 -3.93
C THR A 167 3.60 -5.63 -2.81
N ILE A 168 3.54 -5.17 -1.55
CA ILE A 168 3.30 -5.96 -0.34
C ILE A 168 2.42 -5.16 0.63
N LYS A 169 1.90 -5.81 1.69
CA LYS A 169 1.34 -5.10 2.85
C LYS A 169 2.41 -4.19 3.47
N ALA A 170 2.06 -2.94 3.75
CA ALA A 170 2.99 -1.91 4.22
C ALA A 170 2.44 -1.12 5.42
N SER A 171 1.98 -1.82 6.46
CA SER A 171 1.29 -1.21 7.62
C SER A 171 2.12 -0.20 8.41
N TRP A 172 3.45 -0.18 8.25
CA TRP A 172 4.33 0.85 8.83
C TRP A 172 4.14 2.24 8.20
N LEU A 173 3.38 2.36 7.10
CA LEU A 173 3.01 3.63 6.48
C LEU A 173 1.64 4.16 6.94
N ASP A 174 0.91 3.38 7.76
CA ASP A 174 -0.41 3.75 8.24
C ASP A 174 -0.36 4.96 9.16
N GLY A 175 -1.21 5.96 8.89
CA GLY A 175 -1.22 7.22 9.65
C GLY A 175 -0.26 8.28 9.12
N GLU A 176 0.62 7.92 8.18
CA GLU A 176 1.62 8.83 7.60
C GLU A 176 1.32 9.16 6.13
N HIS A 177 0.70 8.24 5.39
CA HIS A 177 0.37 8.41 3.97
C HIS A 177 -1.12 8.17 3.70
N VAL A 178 -1.74 9.09 2.96
CA VAL A 178 -3.16 9.01 2.62
C VAL A 178 -3.38 7.97 1.51
N VAL A 179 -4.01 6.86 1.86
CA VAL A 179 -4.48 5.86 0.90
C VAL A 179 -5.76 6.35 0.23
N PHE A 180 -5.82 6.25 -1.10
CA PHE A 180 -6.95 6.78 -1.88
C PHE A 180 -7.47 5.87 -3.00
N GLY A 181 -6.85 4.71 -3.21
CA GLY A 181 -7.32 3.75 -4.20
C GLY A 181 -6.67 2.37 -4.10
N LYS A 182 -7.08 1.47 -5.00
CA LYS A 182 -6.46 0.17 -5.21
C LYS A 182 -6.35 -0.16 -6.70
N VAL A 183 -5.31 -0.89 -7.07
CA VAL A 183 -5.22 -1.54 -8.38
C VAL A 183 -6.34 -2.59 -8.47
N ILE A 184 -7.17 -2.48 -9.50
CA ILE A 184 -8.27 -3.42 -9.76
C ILE A 184 -8.02 -4.29 -10.99
N GLN A 185 -7.14 -3.86 -11.89
CA GLN A 185 -6.64 -4.66 -13.02
C GLN A 185 -5.18 -4.27 -13.32
N GLY A 186 -4.39 -5.21 -13.85
CA GLY A 186 -3.00 -4.95 -14.23
C GLY A 186 -2.00 -5.03 -13.07
N MET A 187 -2.30 -5.79 -12.01
CA MET A 187 -1.36 -6.00 -10.90
C MET A 187 -0.12 -6.81 -11.34
N ASP A 188 -0.27 -7.69 -12.32
CA ASP A 188 0.84 -8.35 -13.03
C ASP A 188 1.78 -7.33 -13.70
N ILE A 189 1.25 -6.23 -14.24
CA ILE A 189 2.07 -5.13 -14.79
C ILE A 189 2.82 -4.40 -13.67
N VAL A 190 2.20 -4.17 -12.52
CA VAL A 190 2.86 -3.60 -11.33
C VAL A 190 4.05 -4.48 -10.90
N TYR A 191 3.85 -5.80 -10.83
CA TYR A 191 4.93 -6.74 -10.53
C TYR A 191 5.99 -6.81 -11.65
N ALA A 192 5.60 -6.65 -12.92
CA ALA A 192 6.55 -6.57 -14.02
C ALA A 192 7.43 -5.30 -13.94
N ILE A 193 6.87 -4.17 -13.51
CA ILE A 193 7.63 -2.94 -13.22
C ILE A 193 8.62 -3.21 -12.07
N GLU A 194 8.13 -3.74 -10.95
CA GLU A 194 8.96 -4.00 -9.77
C GLU A 194 10.08 -5.00 -10.07
N GLY A 195 9.73 -6.16 -10.61
CA GLY A 195 10.67 -7.24 -10.93
C GLY A 195 11.56 -6.90 -12.12
N GLY A 196 11.09 -6.11 -13.07
CA GLY A 196 11.83 -5.75 -14.28
C GLY A 196 12.76 -4.55 -14.12
N ALA A 197 12.36 -3.55 -13.34
CA ALA A 197 13.05 -2.27 -13.20
C ALA A 197 13.49 -1.93 -11.76
N GLY A 198 12.99 -2.62 -10.74
CA GLY A 198 13.28 -2.30 -9.34
C GLY A 198 14.70 -2.61 -8.88
N THR A 199 15.11 -1.91 -7.82
CA THR A 199 16.37 -2.11 -7.11
C THR A 199 16.19 -1.86 -5.61
N TYR A 200 17.12 -2.31 -4.78
CA TYR A 200 17.06 -2.05 -3.34
C TYR A 200 17.27 -0.57 -2.97
N SER A 201 18.01 0.19 -3.78
CA SER A 201 18.20 1.63 -3.55
C SER A 201 17.00 2.47 -4.02
N GLY A 202 16.07 1.85 -4.72
CA GLY A 202 14.92 2.51 -5.34
C GLY A 202 15.23 3.13 -6.69
N LYS A 203 16.49 3.37 -7.08
CA LYS A 203 16.79 3.91 -8.42
C LYS A 203 16.50 2.83 -9.48
N PRO A 204 15.59 3.06 -10.44
CA PRO A 204 15.25 2.05 -11.44
C PRO A 204 16.43 1.69 -12.34
N ARG A 205 16.56 0.41 -12.70
CA ARG A 205 17.53 -0.08 -13.68
C ARG A 205 17.06 0.06 -15.13
N LYS A 206 15.76 0.27 -15.33
CA LYS A 206 15.12 0.50 -16.63
C LYS A 206 14.23 1.72 -16.53
N LYS A 207 14.02 2.42 -17.65
CA LYS A 207 13.13 3.58 -17.70
C LYS A 207 11.68 3.09 -17.77
N VAL A 208 10.87 3.45 -16.78
CA VAL A 208 9.45 3.10 -16.72
C VAL A 208 8.62 4.38 -16.81
N ILE A 209 7.72 4.45 -17.79
CA ILE A 209 6.96 5.66 -18.13
C ILE A 209 5.48 5.35 -18.17
N ILE A 210 4.68 6.27 -17.64
CA ILE A 210 3.23 6.33 -17.89
C ILE A 210 3.05 6.88 -19.32
N ALA A 211 2.95 6.00 -20.30
CA ALA A 211 2.88 6.36 -21.71
C ALA A 211 1.55 7.05 -22.08
N ASP A 212 0.46 6.67 -21.41
CA ASP A 212 -0.83 7.36 -21.47
C ASP A 212 -1.59 7.21 -20.14
N SER A 213 -2.51 8.11 -19.89
CA SER A 213 -3.35 8.07 -18.68
C SER A 213 -4.70 8.72 -18.92
N GLY A 214 -5.69 8.36 -18.10
CA GLY A 214 -7.00 8.99 -18.16
C GLY A 214 -8.00 8.36 -17.22
N GLU A 215 -9.26 8.77 -17.36
CA GLU A 215 -10.40 8.23 -16.63
C GLU A 215 -11.22 7.31 -17.54
N ILE A 216 -11.74 6.23 -16.97
CA ILE A 216 -12.65 5.30 -17.64
C ILE A 216 -14.08 5.72 -17.29
N PRO A 217 -14.88 6.18 -18.29
CA PRO A 217 -16.27 6.56 -18.08
C PRO A 217 -17.10 5.43 -17.45
N LYS A 218 -18.02 5.80 -16.55
CA LYS A 218 -18.79 4.84 -15.75
C LYS A 218 -19.63 3.87 -16.59
N ASP A 219 -20.12 4.32 -17.73
CA ASP A 219 -20.86 3.54 -18.73
C ASP A 219 -20.01 2.43 -19.39
N LYS A 220 -18.68 2.53 -19.30
CA LYS A 220 -17.75 1.55 -19.89
C LYS A 220 -17.15 0.56 -18.88
N TRP A 221 -17.54 0.63 -17.61
CA TRP A 221 -16.93 -0.20 -16.56
C TRP A 221 -17.17 -1.71 -16.72
N ASP A 222 -18.20 -2.08 -17.48
CA ASP A 222 -18.57 -3.47 -17.73
C ASP A 222 -18.03 -4.00 -19.07
N GLU A 223 -17.49 -3.13 -19.93
CA GLU A 223 -16.88 -3.53 -21.21
C GLU A 223 -15.46 -4.09 -21.04
N GLU A 224 -14.79 -3.74 -19.94
CA GLU A 224 -13.40 -4.12 -19.63
C GLU A 224 -13.29 -5.31 -18.66
N ARG A 225 -14.35 -6.13 -18.50
CA ARG A 225 -14.35 -7.33 -17.64
C ARG A 225 -13.90 -8.59 -18.38
#